data_AF-I7AMJ2-F1
#
_entry.id   AF-I7AMJ2-F1
#
_cell.length_a   1.000
_cell.length_b   1.000
_cell.length_c   1.000
_cell.angle_alpha   90.00
_cell.angle_beta   90.00
_cell.angle_gamma   90.00
#
_symmetry.space_group_name_H-M   'P 1'
#
loop_
_entity.id
_entity.type
_entity.pdbx_description
1 polymer ?
#
loop_
_entity_poly.entity_id
_entity_poly.type
_entity_poly.pdbx_seq_one_letter_code
_entity_poly.pdbx_strand_id
1 'polypeptide(L)'
;MAEQGLDRSREDIESLARRIIADHMRFVCADKALILWNRRYRKDNDDPENDKELYSSISTRKRILSLIEKKCTNDAFKICEDLKLFDLGIENEASVKETLSKLVFVDFLRARKHIEAIEFARTFINDENENDKLFTLIGYEDINDARFLEIADSIKREKVVEILNKHLFGKEVGRQLSLLSLALNHYNSILKYQRK
;
A
#
# COMPACT_ATOMS: atom_id res chain seq x y z
N MET A 1 23.02 0.69 50.65
CA MET A 1 22.95 0.01 49.34
C MET A 1 21.49 -0.28 49.04
N ALA A 2 20.86 0.55 48.21
CA ALA A 2 19.64 0.26 47.43
C ALA A 2 19.13 1.57 46.78
N GLU A 3 19.87 2.10 45.82
CA GLU A 3 19.36 3.10 44.85
C GLU A 3 19.73 2.61 43.45
N GLN A 4 19.03 1.57 43.00
CA GLN A 4 18.98 1.17 41.59
C GLN A 4 17.52 0.84 41.28
N GLY A 5 16.70 1.89 41.23
CA GLY A 5 15.27 1.79 40.96
C GLY A 5 14.86 2.83 39.93
N LEU A 6 14.48 2.35 38.75
CA LEU A 6 13.54 2.99 37.81
C LEU A 6 14.03 4.23 37.05
N ASP A 7 15.13 4.11 36.32
CA ASP A 7 15.41 5.02 35.19
C ASP A 7 15.16 4.32 33.83
N ARG A 8 13.96 3.74 33.69
CA ARG A 8 13.42 3.42 32.36
C ARG A 8 12.82 4.72 31.85
N SER A 9 13.54 5.37 30.93
CA SER A 9 13.19 6.66 30.34
C SER A 9 11.68 6.79 30.10
N ARG A 10 11.06 7.73 30.81
CA ARG A 10 9.73 8.22 30.47
C ARG A 10 9.87 8.91 29.11
N GLU A 11 9.59 8.19 28.03
CA GLU A 11 9.37 8.83 26.74
C GLU A 11 8.28 9.88 26.93
N ASP A 12 8.63 11.15 26.72
CA ASP A 12 7.69 12.25 26.86
C ASP A 12 6.52 12.06 25.87
N ILE A 13 5.31 12.39 26.30
CA ILE A 13 4.09 12.30 25.48
C ILE A 13 4.30 13.09 24.18
N GLU A 14 5.01 14.22 24.26
CA GLU A 14 5.34 15.01 23.09
C GLU A 14 6.24 14.23 22.11
N SER A 15 7.26 13.54 22.61
CA SER A 15 8.14 12.68 21.79
C SER A 15 7.36 11.56 21.11
N LEU A 16 6.47 10.90 21.87
CA LEU A 16 5.62 9.84 21.34
C LEU A 16 4.67 10.36 20.25
N ALA A 17 3.99 11.48 20.51
CA ALA A 17 3.08 12.11 19.55
C ALA A 17 3.82 12.48 18.26
N ARG A 18 5.04 13.02 18.37
CA ARG A 18 5.86 13.37 17.20
C ARG A 18 6.20 12.16 16.34
N ARG A 19 6.55 11.03 16.97
CA ARG A 19 6.83 9.77 16.27
C ARG A 19 5.58 9.22 15.58
N ILE A 20 4.42 9.26 16.24
CA ILE A 20 3.15 8.79 15.67
C ILE A 20 2.77 9.62 14.43
N ILE A 21 2.93 10.95 14.49
CA ILE A 21 2.62 11.85 13.37
C ILE A 21 3.57 11.58 12.19
N ALA A 22 4.87 11.53 12.44
CA ALA A 22 5.87 11.27 11.40
C ALA A 22 5.63 9.90 10.72
N ASP A 23 5.34 8.87 11.51
CA ASP A 23 5.03 7.54 11.00
C ASP A 23 3.76 7.52 10.14
N HIS A 24 2.72 8.25 10.55
CA HIS A 24 1.51 8.37 9.75
C HIS A 24 1.75 9.13 8.45
N MET A 25 2.53 10.22 8.47
CA MET A 25 2.93 10.96 7.26
C MET A 25 3.70 10.05 6.29
N ARG A 26 4.58 9.17 6.80
CA ARG A 26 5.25 8.14 6.00
C ARG A 26 4.21 7.22 5.36
N PHE A 27 3.30 6.64 6.15
CA PHE A 27 2.26 5.72 5.68
C PHE A 27 1.38 6.30 4.56
N VAL A 28 0.95 7.57 4.68
CA VAL A 28 0.12 8.23 3.66
C VAL A 28 0.93 8.87 2.51
N CYS A 29 2.24 8.62 2.47
CA CYS A 29 3.15 9.17 1.47
C CYS A 29 3.19 10.71 1.39
N ALA A 30 3.03 11.39 2.52
CA ALA A 30 3.13 12.84 2.63
C ALA A 30 4.60 13.30 2.76
N ASP A 31 5.42 12.93 1.77
CA ASP A 31 6.86 13.24 1.66
C ASP A 31 7.21 14.69 2.00
N LYS A 32 6.54 15.67 1.36
CA LYS A 32 6.81 17.10 1.60
C LYS A 32 6.50 17.52 3.03
N ALA A 33 5.40 17.02 3.59
CA ALA A 33 5.01 17.33 4.97
C ALA A 33 5.97 16.69 5.97
N LEU A 34 6.41 15.45 5.70
CA LEU A 34 7.37 14.74 6.52
C LEU A 34 8.74 15.44 6.51
N ILE A 35 9.21 15.93 5.37
CA ILE A 35 10.46 16.72 5.27
C ILE A 35 10.38 17.96 6.16
N LEU A 36 9.29 18.71 6.07
CA LEU A 36 9.09 19.91 6.89
C LEU A 36 8.98 19.56 8.38
N TRP A 37 8.29 18.46 8.70
CA TRP A 37 8.14 17.94 10.05
C TRP A 37 9.50 17.56 10.65
N ASN A 38 10.28 16.75 9.95
CA ASN A 38 11.60 16.31 10.38
C ASN A 38 12.57 17.48 10.48
N ARG A 39 12.54 18.46 9.57
CA ARG A 39 13.34 19.68 9.68
C ARG A 39 13.03 20.47 10.95
N ARG A 40 11.76 20.51 11.38
CA ARG A 40 11.33 21.28 12.55
C ARG A 40 11.74 20.64 13.88
N TYR A 41 11.83 19.32 13.91
CA TYR A 41 12.06 18.56 15.15
C TYR A 41 13.37 17.77 15.16
N ARG A 42 14.22 17.97 14.15
CA ARG A 42 15.55 17.35 14.04
C ARG A 42 16.41 17.74 15.25
N LYS A 43 17.16 16.77 15.77
CA LYS A 43 18.29 17.07 16.65
C LYS A 43 19.55 17.15 15.80
N ASP A 44 20.54 17.96 16.20
CA ASP A 44 21.75 18.24 15.42
C ASP A 44 22.59 16.99 15.05
N ASN A 45 22.28 15.81 15.62
CA ASN A 45 23.01 14.54 15.41
C ASN A 45 22.31 13.56 14.45
N ASP A 46 21.22 13.94 13.77
CA ASP A 46 20.53 13.04 12.84
C ASP A 46 21.25 12.92 11.49
N ASP A 47 21.53 11.68 11.07
CA ASP A 47 22.22 11.35 9.83
C ASP A 47 21.41 11.77 8.58
N PRO A 48 21.92 12.71 7.76
CA PRO A 48 21.25 13.14 6.52
C PRO A 48 21.16 12.06 5.43
N GLU A 49 21.97 10.99 5.49
CA GLU A 49 21.95 9.93 4.49
C GLU A 49 20.73 9.01 4.64
N ASN A 50 20.34 8.70 5.88
CA ASN A 50 19.15 7.90 6.21
C ASN A 50 17.85 8.59 5.74
N ASP A 51 17.80 9.92 5.83
CA ASP A 51 16.69 10.72 5.34
C ASP A 51 16.52 10.61 3.82
N LYS A 52 17.63 10.55 3.06
CA LYS A 52 17.58 10.47 1.60
C LYS A 52 16.98 9.15 1.13
N GLU A 53 17.39 8.04 1.74
CA GLU A 53 16.83 6.71 1.43
C GLU A 53 15.34 6.64 1.81
N LEU A 54 15.00 7.13 3.01
CA LEU A 54 13.62 7.23 3.47
C LEU A 54 12.72 8.00 2.48
N TYR A 55 13.13 9.20 2.08
CA TYR A 55 12.33 10.02 1.17
C TYR A 55 12.28 9.44 -0.25
N SER A 56 13.34 8.75 -0.69
CA SER A 56 13.35 8.03 -1.97
C SER A 56 12.33 6.88 -1.97
N SER A 57 12.26 6.11 -0.88
CA SER A 57 11.29 5.02 -0.72
C SER A 57 9.85 5.55 -0.73
N ILE A 58 9.58 6.61 0.05
CA ILE A 58 8.25 7.24 0.08
C ILE A 58 7.86 7.77 -1.30
N SER A 59 8.80 8.41 -2.01
CA SER A 59 8.56 8.95 -3.36
C SER A 59 8.25 7.84 -4.36
N THR A 60 8.95 6.70 -4.26
CA THR A 60 8.70 5.52 -5.09
C THR A 60 7.31 4.95 -4.82
N ARG A 61 6.94 4.73 -3.55
CA ARG A 61 5.59 4.28 -3.18
C ARG A 61 4.52 5.24 -3.68
N LYS A 62 4.69 6.54 -3.46
CA LYS A 62 3.79 7.59 -3.95
C LYS A 62 3.59 7.54 -5.46
N ARG A 63 4.68 7.33 -6.22
CA ARG A 63 4.63 7.19 -7.68
C ARG A 63 3.81 5.97 -8.10
N ILE A 64 4.06 4.81 -7.49
CA ILE A 64 3.34 3.57 -7.77
C ILE A 64 1.83 3.76 -7.53
N LEU A 65 1.45 4.28 -6.35
CA LEU A 65 0.04 4.48 -6.01
C LEU A 65 -0.63 5.49 -6.96
N SER A 66 0.04 6.58 -7.30
CA SER A 66 -0.50 7.58 -8.24
C SER A 66 -0.69 7.02 -9.66
N LEU A 67 0.19 6.13 -10.13
CA LEU A 67 0.02 5.47 -11.42
C LEU A 67 -1.25 4.60 -11.43
N ILE A 68 -1.52 3.88 -10.34
CA ILE A 68 -2.74 3.09 -10.19
C ILE A 68 -3.96 4.01 -10.21
N GLU A 69 -3.98 5.08 -9.41
CA GLU A 69 -5.09 6.05 -9.40
C GLU A 69 -5.38 6.63 -10.80
N LYS A 70 -4.33 6.87 -11.59
CA LYS A 70 -4.42 7.38 -12.97
C LYS A 70 -4.72 6.32 -14.04
N LYS A 71 -5.04 5.09 -13.65
CA LYS A 71 -5.28 3.94 -14.55
C LYS A 71 -4.06 3.53 -15.40
N CYS A 72 -2.85 3.90 -14.97
CA CYS A 72 -1.58 3.43 -15.52
C CYS A 72 -1.07 2.21 -14.72
N THR A 73 -1.96 1.27 -14.40
CA THR A 73 -1.69 0.18 -13.44
C THR A 73 -0.59 -0.77 -13.92
N ASN A 74 -0.47 -0.99 -15.24
CA ASN A 74 0.61 -1.81 -15.80
C ASN A 74 2.01 -1.22 -15.51
N ASP A 75 2.15 0.11 -15.59
CA ASP A 75 3.42 0.77 -15.29
C ASP A 75 3.76 0.65 -13.80
N ALA A 76 2.74 0.76 -12.93
CA ALA A 76 2.89 0.51 -11.50
C ALA A 76 3.33 -0.94 -11.23
N PHE A 77 2.70 -1.91 -11.89
CA PHE A 77 3.03 -3.33 -11.78
C PHE A 77 4.48 -3.61 -12.18
N LYS A 78 4.93 -3.07 -13.32
CA LYS A 78 6.32 -3.23 -13.78
C LYS A 78 7.33 -2.66 -12.78
N ILE A 79 7.07 -1.47 -12.24
CA ILE A 79 7.94 -0.89 -11.20
C ILE A 79 8.01 -1.84 -9.98
N CYS A 80 6.89 -2.43 -9.57
CA CYS A 80 6.88 -3.39 -8.47
C CYS A 80 7.66 -4.67 -8.79
N GLU A 81 7.55 -5.22 -9.99
CA GLU A 81 8.32 -6.39 -10.42
C GLU A 81 9.82 -6.10 -10.51
N ASP A 82 10.21 -5.01 -11.19
CA ASP A 82 11.61 -4.63 -11.42
C ASP A 82 12.34 -4.39 -10.10
N LEU A 83 11.66 -3.77 -9.13
CA LEU A 83 12.18 -3.50 -7.80
C LEU A 83 11.92 -4.65 -6.80
N LYS A 84 11.37 -5.78 -7.26
CA LYS A 84 11.04 -6.96 -6.45
C LYS A 84 10.24 -6.61 -5.19
N LEU A 85 9.25 -5.73 -5.33
CA LEU A 85 8.46 -5.21 -4.21
C LEU A 85 7.40 -6.19 -3.70
N PHE A 86 7.12 -7.25 -4.45
CA PHE A 86 6.20 -8.30 -4.00
C PHE A 86 6.84 -9.22 -2.95
N ASP A 87 8.13 -9.53 -3.05
CA ASP A 87 8.80 -10.49 -2.15
C ASP A 87 9.01 -9.91 -0.73
N LEU A 88 8.38 -10.50 0.29
CA LEU A 88 8.42 -10.14 1.71
C LEU A 88 8.69 -11.31 2.69
N GLY A 89 8.75 -12.56 2.23
CA GLY A 89 8.65 -13.76 3.06
C GLY A 89 7.32 -13.95 3.83
N ILE A 90 6.21 -13.30 3.42
CA ILE A 90 4.90 -13.34 4.11
C ILE A 90 3.88 -14.07 3.24
N GLU A 91 3.01 -14.90 3.83
CA GLU A 91 1.95 -15.66 3.12
C GLU A 91 0.97 -14.81 2.27
N ASN A 92 0.95 -13.48 2.43
CA ASN A 92 0.08 -12.54 1.71
C ASN A 92 0.62 -12.05 0.36
N GLU A 93 1.83 -12.44 -0.06
CA GLU A 93 2.47 -11.94 -1.29
C GLU A 93 1.72 -12.29 -2.56
N ALA A 94 1.27 -13.55 -2.65
CA ALA A 94 0.47 -14.02 -3.78
C ALA A 94 -0.78 -13.16 -3.95
N SER A 95 -1.43 -12.78 -2.85
CA SER A 95 -2.68 -12.01 -2.87
C SER A 95 -2.50 -10.57 -3.38
N VAL A 96 -1.40 -9.88 -3.04
CA VAL A 96 -1.18 -8.48 -3.48
C VAL A 96 -0.83 -8.43 -4.96
N LYS A 97 0.11 -9.29 -5.40
CA LYS A 97 0.49 -9.39 -6.81
C LYS A 97 -0.71 -9.76 -7.67
N GLU A 98 -1.47 -10.77 -7.24
CA GLU A 98 -2.69 -11.19 -7.92
C GLU A 98 -3.74 -10.08 -8.00
N THR A 99 -4.04 -9.40 -6.90
CA THR A 99 -5.02 -8.30 -6.88
C THR A 99 -4.61 -7.18 -7.84
N LEU A 100 -3.32 -6.84 -7.89
CA LEU A 100 -2.81 -5.84 -8.82
C LEU A 100 -2.87 -6.35 -10.28
N SER A 101 -2.49 -7.61 -10.54
CA SER A 101 -2.58 -8.25 -11.86
C SER A 101 -4.01 -8.21 -12.40
N LYS A 102 -5.00 -8.55 -11.56
CA LYS A 102 -6.42 -8.47 -11.91
C LYS A 102 -6.83 -7.07 -12.34
N LEU A 103 -6.36 -6.04 -11.63
CA LEU A 103 -6.64 -4.65 -11.99
C LEU A 103 -5.93 -4.22 -13.29
N VAL A 104 -4.69 -4.67 -13.52
CA VAL A 104 -3.97 -4.43 -14.80
C VAL A 104 -4.77 -5.00 -15.97
N PHE A 105 -5.25 -6.23 -15.82
CA PHE A 105 -6.06 -6.89 -16.83
C PHE A 105 -7.34 -6.11 -17.15
N VAL A 106 -8.09 -5.67 -16.13
CA VAL A 106 -9.29 -4.83 -16.32
C VAL A 106 -8.95 -3.53 -17.03
N ASP A 107 -7.82 -2.89 -16.69
CA ASP A 107 -7.41 -1.64 -17.33
C ASP A 107 -7.02 -1.82 -18.80
N PHE A 108 -6.40 -2.95 -19.17
CA PHE A 108 -6.17 -3.28 -20.57
C PHE A 108 -7.47 -3.46 -21.35
N LEU A 109 -8.43 -4.19 -20.80
CA LEU A 109 -9.74 -4.36 -21.45
C LEU A 109 -10.49 -3.04 -21.60
N ARG A 110 -10.49 -2.19 -20.57
CA ARG A 110 -11.05 -0.83 -20.63
C ARG A 110 -10.35 0.06 -21.66
N ALA A 111 -9.08 -0.19 -21.94
CA ALA A 111 -8.30 0.49 -22.96
C ALA A 111 -8.42 -0.16 -24.36
N ARG A 112 -9.26 -1.20 -24.53
CA ARG A 112 -9.41 -2.00 -25.75
C ARG A 112 -8.12 -2.71 -26.21
N LYS A 113 -7.22 -2.99 -25.26
CA LYS A 113 -5.95 -3.69 -25.46
C LYS A 113 -6.11 -5.19 -25.17
N HIS A 114 -6.94 -5.86 -25.96
CA HIS A 114 -7.33 -7.24 -25.69
C HIS A 114 -6.17 -8.23 -25.83
N ILE A 115 -5.27 -8.00 -26.79
CA ILE A 115 -4.11 -8.87 -27.03
C ILE A 115 -3.17 -8.79 -25.82
N GLU A 116 -2.84 -7.58 -25.38
CA GLU A 116 -1.98 -7.35 -24.22
C GLU A 116 -2.63 -7.87 -22.93
N ALA A 117 -3.95 -7.76 -22.80
CA ALA A 117 -4.68 -8.34 -21.66
C ALA A 117 -4.50 -9.86 -21.59
N ILE A 118 -4.63 -10.56 -22.72
CA ILE A 118 -4.50 -12.02 -22.80
C ILE A 118 -3.06 -12.46 -22.51
N GLU A 119 -2.07 -11.79 -23.12
CA GLU A 119 -0.66 -12.08 -22.88
C GLU A 119 -0.26 -11.86 -21.41
N PHE A 120 -0.74 -10.76 -20.83
CA PHE A 120 -0.51 -10.45 -19.42
C PHE A 120 -1.17 -11.50 -18.50
N ALA A 121 -2.43 -11.84 -18.75
CA ALA A 121 -3.16 -12.83 -17.98
C ALA A 121 -2.46 -14.19 -17.94
N ARG A 122 -2.00 -14.69 -19.10
CA ARG A 122 -1.27 -15.96 -19.20
C ARG A 122 0.01 -16.01 -18.37
N THR A 123 0.61 -14.85 -18.10
CA THR A 123 1.88 -14.76 -17.38
C THR A 123 1.68 -14.57 -15.88
N PHE A 124 0.65 -13.81 -15.47
CA PHE A 124 0.55 -13.27 -14.11
C PHE A 124 -0.77 -13.55 -13.38
N ILE A 125 -1.74 -14.20 -14.01
CA ILE A 125 -3.02 -14.58 -13.39
C ILE A 125 -3.09 -16.10 -13.39
N ASN A 126 -3.09 -16.72 -12.21
CA ASN A 126 -3.17 -18.18 -12.06
C ASN A 126 -4.56 -18.70 -12.48
N ASP A 127 -4.59 -19.88 -13.10
CA ASP A 127 -5.77 -20.56 -13.65
C ASP A 127 -6.61 -21.33 -12.61
N GLU A 128 -6.34 -21.15 -11.31
CA GLU A 128 -7.21 -21.74 -10.28
C GLU A 128 -8.57 -21.02 -10.35
N ASN A 129 -9.58 -21.69 -10.91
CA ASN A 129 -11.04 -21.46 -11.08
C ASN A 129 -11.75 -20.20 -10.49
N GLU A 130 -11.15 -19.41 -9.60
CA GLU A 130 -11.66 -18.13 -9.09
C GLU A 130 -11.67 -17.01 -10.15
N ASN A 131 -10.93 -17.16 -11.25
CA ASN A 131 -10.75 -16.10 -12.27
C ASN A 131 -11.67 -16.23 -13.49
N ASP A 132 -12.49 -17.27 -13.59
CA ASP A 132 -13.34 -17.54 -14.76
C ASP A 132 -14.23 -16.35 -15.12
N LYS A 133 -14.86 -15.72 -14.10
CA LYS A 133 -15.68 -14.53 -14.30
C LYS A 133 -14.88 -13.36 -14.87
N LEU A 134 -13.64 -13.18 -14.44
CA LEU A 134 -12.77 -12.12 -14.93
C LEU A 134 -12.42 -12.34 -16.40
N PHE A 135 -12.10 -13.57 -16.80
CA PHE A 135 -11.78 -13.88 -18.20
C PHE A 135 -12.97 -13.75 -19.15
N THR A 136 -14.21 -13.89 -18.66
CA THR A 136 -15.40 -13.61 -19.49
C THR A 136 -15.42 -12.18 -20.04
N LEU A 137 -14.74 -11.22 -19.37
CA LEU A 137 -14.66 -9.83 -19.82
C LEU A 137 -14.01 -9.67 -21.21
N ILE A 138 -13.20 -10.63 -21.65
CA ILE A 138 -12.55 -10.61 -22.98
C ILE A 138 -13.59 -10.67 -24.09
N GLY A 139 -14.71 -11.36 -23.86
CA GLY A 139 -15.77 -11.57 -24.87
C GLY A 139 -16.75 -10.41 -25.01
N TYR A 140 -16.65 -9.36 -24.18
CA TYR A 140 -17.54 -8.21 -24.27
C TYR A 140 -16.99 -7.18 -25.27
N GLU A 141 -17.81 -6.77 -26.23
CA GLU A 141 -17.48 -5.70 -27.18
C GLU A 141 -17.68 -4.30 -26.59
N ASP A 142 -18.73 -4.12 -25.77
CA ASP A 142 -19.03 -2.86 -25.10
C ASP A 142 -18.59 -2.88 -23.63
N ILE A 143 -17.70 -1.94 -23.31
CA ILE A 143 -17.13 -1.70 -21.98
C ILE A 143 -18.19 -1.10 -21.03
N ASN A 144 -19.28 -0.56 -21.59
CA ASN A 144 -20.39 0.02 -20.82
C ASN A 144 -21.53 -0.99 -20.57
N ASP A 145 -21.39 -2.25 -21.00
CA ASP A 145 -22.35 -3.29 -20.64
C ASP A 145 -22.42 -3.41 -19.10
N ALA A 146 -23.65 -3.49 -18.56
CA ALA A 146 -23.87 -3.55 -17.12
C ALA A 146 -23.15 -4.73 -16.45
N ARG A 147 -23.07 -5.88 -17.13
CA ARG A 147 -22.36 -7.07 -16.63
C ARG A 147 -20.85 -6.91 -16.69
N PHE A 148 -20.35 -6.23 -17.73
CA PHE A 148 -18.93 -5.86 -17.79
C PHE A 148 -18.56 -5.00 -16.58
N LEU A 149 -19.35 -3.95 -16.33
CA LEU A 149 -19.12 -3.02 -15.22
C LEU A 149 -19.22 -3.73 -13.86
N GLU A 150 -20.21 -4.60 -13.66
CA GLU A 150 -20.36 -5.36 -12.41
C GLU A 150 -19.10 -6.19 -12.09
N ILE A 151 -18.59 -6.93 -13.08
CA ILE A 151 -17.40 -7.77 -12.90
C ILE A 151 -16.15 -6.90 -12.77
N ALA A 152 -15.99 -5.88 -13.59
CA ALA A 152 -14.82 -4.99 -13.56
C ALA A 152 -14.74 -4.18 -12.25
N ASP A 153 -15.88 -3.71 -11.73
CA ASP A 153 -15.96 -2.91 -10.51
C ASP A 153 -15.96 -3.76 -9.23
N SER A 154 -16.05 -5.09 -9.35
CA SER A 154 -15.73 -5.99 -8.24
C SER A 154 -14.30 -5.80 -7.73
N ILE A 155 -13.38 -5.39 -8.63
CA ILE A 155 -12.00 -5.02 -8.32
C ILE A 155 -11.94 -3.50 -8.09
N LYS A 156 -12.24 -3.09 -6.87
CA LYS A 156 -12.21 -1.68 -6.48
C LYS A 156 -10.78 -1.16 -6.43
N ARG A 157 -10.48 -0.16 -7.28
CA ARG A 157 -9.16 0.45 -7.39
C ARG A 157 -8.66 1.00 -6.05
N GLU A 158 -9.54 1.63 -5.28
CA GLU A 158 -9.21 2.19 -3.96
C GLU A 158 -8.74 1.09 -3.00
N LYS A 159 -9.37 -0.08 -3.06
CA LYS A 159 -8.99 -1.24 -2.26
C LYS A 159 -7.64 -1.80 -2.70
N VAL A 160 -7.35 -1.84 -4.01
CA VAL A 160 -6.03 -2.25 -4.53
C VAL A 160 -4.94 -1.29 -4.06
N VAL A 161 -5.17 0.02 -4.16
CA VAL A 161 -4.26 1.07 -3.66
C VAL A 161 -4.02 0.89 -2.15
N GLU A 162 -5.07 0.66 -1.37
CA GLU A 162 -4.96 0.43 0.07
C GLU A 162 -4.12 -0.81 0.39
N ILE A 163 -4.42 -1.96 -0.23
CA ILE A 163 -3.71 -3.22 -0.02
C ILE A 163 -2.23 -3.06 -0.40
N LEU A 164 -1.96 -2.47 -1.56
CA LEU A 164 -0.60 -2.26 -2.02
C LEU A 164 0.16 -1.28 -1.12
N ASN A 165 -0.47 -0.20 -0.66
CA ASN A 165 0.19 0.73 0.26
C ASN A 165 0.58 0.04 1.57
N LYS A 166 -0.32 -0.79 2.14
CA LYS A 166 -0.05 -1.58 3.35
C LYS A 166 1.09 -2.56 3.13
N HIS A 167 1.14 -3.23 1.98
CA HIS A 167 2.21 -4.16 1.60
C HIS A 167 3.56 -3.45 1.50
N LEU A 168 3.63 -2.37 0.73
CA LEU A 168 4.85 -1.60 0.52
C LEU A 168 5.33 -0.91 1.81
N PHE A 169 4.41 -0.43 2.64
CA PHE A 169 4.75 0.09 3.97
C PHE A 169 5.23 -1.01 4.92
N GLY A 170 4.64 -2.20 4.83
CA GLY A 170 5.10 -3.41 5.51
C GLY A 170 6.54 -3.75 5.16
N LYS A 171 6.92 -3.64 3.88
CA LYS A 171 8.31 -3.83 3.43
C LYS A 171 9.30 -2.89 4.10
N GLU A 172 8.91 -1.63 4.21
CA GLU A 172 9.77 -0.56 4.71
C GLU A 172 9.90 -0.53 6.24
N VAL A 173 8.84 -0.88 6.96
CA VAL A 173 8.73 -0.63 8.42
C VAL A 173 8.48 -1.92 9.22
N GLY A 174 8.18 -3.04 8.55
CA GLY A 174 7.83 -4.32 9.18
C GLY A 174 6.40 -4.39 9.71
N ARG A 175 5.57 -3.37 9.44
CA ARG A 175 4.14 -3.32 9.85
C ARG A 175 3.27 -2.80 8.73
N GLN A 176 2.05 -3.32 8.62
CA GLN A 176 1.11 -2.96 7.54
C GLN A 176 0.32 -1.67 7.81
N LEU A 177 0.34 -1.16 9.04
CA LEU A 177 -0.43 0.02 9.45
C LEU A 177 0.47 1.02 10.18
N SER A 178 0.16 2.30 10.04
CA SER A 178 0.80 3.33 10.86
C SER A 178 0.44 3.18 12.34
N LEU A 179 1.29 3.71 13.22
CA LEU A 179 1.02 3.77 14.66
C LEU A 179 -0.30 4.48 14.97
N LEU A 180 -0.63 5.53 14.23
CA LEU A 180 -1.90 6.24 14.40
C LEU A 180 -3.09 5.35 14.04
N SER A 181 -3.00 4.64 12.91
CA SER A 181 -4.03 3.69 12.48
C SER A 181 -4.22 2.55 13.48
N LEU A 182 -3.12 2.03 14.04
CA LEU A 182 -3.15 1.00 15.07
C LEU A 182 -3.81 1.50 16.36
N ALA A 183 -3.42 2.69 16.84
CA ALA A 183 -4.02 3.31 18.02
C ALA A 183 -5.52 3.54 17.85
N LEU A 184 -5.93 4.06 16.68
CA LEU A 184 -7.34 4.29 16.36
C LEU A 184 -8.13 2.98 16.29
N ASN A 185 -7.59 1.95 15.65
CA ASN A 185 -8.22 0.63 15.57
C ASN A 185 -8.39 0.00 16.96
N HIS A 186 -7.38 0.12 17.82
CA HIS A 186 -7.44 -0.38 19.19
C HIS A 186 -8.51 0.38 20.00
N TYR A 187 -8.55 1.71 19.90
CA TYR A 187 -9.56 2.54 20.55
C TYR A 187 -10.99 2.19 20.09
N ASN A 188 -11.20 2.05 18.78
CA ASN A 188 -12.49 1.66 18.22
C ASN A 188 -12.93 0.26 18.67
N SER A 189 -11.97 -0.67 18.81
CA SER A 189 -12.24 -2.00 19.38
C SER A 189 -12.75 -1.88 20.82
N ILE A 190 -12.07 -1.11 21.67
CA ILE A 190 -12.49 -0.86 23.07
C ILE A 190 -13.90 -0.26 23.12
N LEU A 191 -14.17 0.78 22.32
CA LEU A 191 -15.50 1.39 22.25
C LEU A 191 -16.58 0.38 21.86
N LYS A 192 -16.28 -0.51 20.90
CA LYS A 192 -17.22 -1.56 20.48
C LYS A 192 -17.53 -2.55 21.61
N TYR A 193 -16.55 -2.86 22.46
CA TYR A 193 -16.74 -3.72 23.63
C TYR A 193 -17.50 -3.01 24.76
N GLN A 194 -17.31 -1.71 24.95
CA GLN A 194 -18.00 -0.92 25.98
C GLN A 194 -19.46 -0.57 25.63
N ARG A 195 -19.82 -0.61 24.34
CA ARG A 195 -21.19 -0.39 23.86
C ARG A 195 -22.04 -1.67 23.82
N LYS A 196 -21.50 -2.79 24.30
CA LYS A 196 -22.25 -4.01 24.61
C LYS A 196 -22.57 -4.04 26.09
#